data_AF-A0AAU8NJC3-F1
#
_entry.id   AF-A0AAU8NJC3-F1
#
_cell.length_a   1.000
_cell.length_b   1.000
_cell.length_c   1.000
_cell.angle_alpha   90.00
_cell.angle_beta   90.00
_cell.angle_gamma   90.00
#
_symmetry.space_group_name_H-M   'P 1'
#
loop_
_entity.id
_entity.type
_entity.pdbx_description
1 polymer ?
#
loop_
_entity_poly.entity_id
_entity_poly.type
_entity_poly.pdbx_seq_one_letter_code
_entity_poly.pdbx_strand_id
1 'polypeptide(L)'
;MDHAEKKYHALNAEQVFMGGAADVEAVVLNEGFEVVVDLREEATECAYPADYVKWVKVPLDDDTKEYEAELFKQAIHEVVGAYNAGKKVAFHCVWKQG
;
A
#
# COMPACT_ATOMS: atom_id res chain seq x y z
N MET A 1 27.08 4.76 8.34
CA MET A 1 26.16 3.92 7.56
C MET A 1 24.81 4.60 7.73
N ASP A 2 24.37 5.33 6.71
CA ASP A 2 23.09 6.04 6.75
C ASP A 2 21.96 5.02 6.88
N HIS A 3 21.24 5.07 7.99
CA HIS A 3 19.93 4.46 8.07
C HIS A 3 19.01 5.35 7.22
N ALA A 4 18.64 4.90 6.02
CA ALA A 4 17.57 5.53 5.26
C ALA A 4 16.36 5.67 6.20
N GLU A 5 15.84 6.89 6.34
CA GLU A 5 14.69 7.15 7.21
C GLU A 5 13.54 6.20 6.84
N LYS A 6 13.10 5.38 7.80
CA LYS A 6 11.90 4.56 7.63
C LYS A 6 10.68 5.48 7.63
N LYS A 7 10.31 5.95 6.44
CA LYS A 7 9.12 6.79 6.21
C LYS A 7 7.81 5.99 6.10
N TYR A 8 7.85 4.73 6.51
CA TYR A 8 6.70 3.84 6.52
C TYR A 8 6.32 3.45 7.95
N HIS A 9 5.02 3.30 8.18
CA HIS A 9 4.44 2.97 9.47
C HIS A 9 3.99 1.51 9.49
N ALA A 10 4.51 0.73 10.45
CA ALA A 10 4.02 -0.61 10.70
C ALA A 10 2.81 -0.54 11.65
N LEU A 11 1.62 -0.82 11.13
CA LEU A 11 0.38 -0.83 11.92
C LEU A 11 0.26 -2.13 12.73
N ASN A 12 0.72 -3.23 12.14
CA ASN A 12 0.99 -4.48 12.82
C ASN A 12 2.44 -4.83 12.49
N ALA A 13 3.29 -4.87 13.51
CA ALA A 13 4.76 -4.88 13.42
C ALA A 13 5.35 -5.95 12.50
N GLU A 14 4.58 -6.96 12.10
CA GLU A 14 5.07 -8.09 11.30
C GLU A 14 4.42 -8.22 9.92
N GLN A 15 3.24 -7.63 9.70
CA GLN A 15 2.39 -7.99 8.54
C GLN A 15 1.68 -6.84 7.82
N VAL A 16 1.45 -5.69 8.46
CA VAL A 16 0.68 -4.59 7.84
C VAL A 16 1.47 -3.30 7.89
N PHE A 17 1.75 -2.76 6.70
CA PHE A 17 2.60 -1.60 6.48
C PHE A 17 1.85 -0.52 5.70
N MET A 18 2.07 0.74 6.08
CA MET A 18 1.47 1.92 5.45
C MET A 18 2.56 2.93 5.12
N GLY A 19 2.51 3.56 3.95
CA GLY A 19 3.48 4.60 3.58
C GLY A 19 3.03 5.43 2.38
N GLY A 20 3.87 6.38 1.98
CA GLY A 20 3.72 7.04 0.68
C GLY A 20 4.21 6.16 -0.46
N ALA A 21 3.88 6.52 -1.71
CA ALA A 21 4.35 5.79 -2.90
C ALA A 21 5.89 5.67 -2.98
N ALA A 22 6.62 6.67 -2.49
CA ALA A 22 8.08 6.66 -2.42
C ALA A 22 8.64 5.66 -1.37
N ASP A 23 7.80 5.26 -0.41
CA ASP A 23 8.20 4.37 0.67
C ASP A 23 7.94 2.90 0.30
N VAL A 24 7.12 2.63 -0.71
CA VAL A 24 6.80 1.29 -1.20
C VAL A 24 8.06 0.51 -1.58
N GLU A 25 9.02 1.16 -2.24
CA GLU A 25 10.28 0.51 -2.60
C GLU A 25 11.11 0.12 -1.37
N ALA A 26 11.28 1.03 -0.41
CA ALA A 26 12.03 0.76 0.83
C ALA A 26 11.35 -0.30 1.69
N VAL A 27 10.02 -0.31 1.67
CA VAL A 27 9.15 -1.30 2.30
C VAL A 27 9.50 -2.64 1.59
N VAL A 28 9.42 -2.71 0.25
CA VAL A 28 9.49 -3.98 -0.51
C VAL A 28 10.87 -4.62 -0.37
N LEU A 29 11.93 -3.81 -0.45
CA LEU A 29 13.30 -4.28 -0.36
C LEU A 29 13.70 -4.74 1.04
N ASN A 30 13.16 -4.14 2.10
CA ASN A 30 13.58 -4.45 3.47
C ASN A 30 12.76 -5.56 4.12
N GLU A 31 11.47 -5.69 3.79
CA GLU A 31 10.54 -6.53 4.56
C GLU A 31 9.89 -7.65 3.73
N GLY A 32 9.89 -7.54 2.38
CA GLY A 32 9.44 -8.59 1.45
C GLY A 32 7.94 -8.89 1.49
N PHE A 33 7.07 -7.93 1.14
CA PHE A 33 5.62 -8.18 1.08
C PHE A 33 5.18 -8.82 -0.23
N GLU A 34 4.00 -9.46 -0.15
CA GLU A 34 3.40 -10.21 -1.24
C GLU A 34 2.22 -9.47 -1.88
N VAL A 35 1.67 -8.45 -1.20
CA VAL A 35 0.49 -7.69 -1.65
C VAL A 35 0.73 -6.20 -1.46
N VAL A 36 0.48 -5.42 -2.51
CA VAL A 36 0.48 -3.95 -2.49
C VAL A 36 -0.90 -3.44 -2.88
N VAL A 37 -1.56 -2.72 -1.97
CA VAL A 37 -2.82 -2.01 -2.21
C VAL A 37 -2.52 -0.54 -2.54
N ASP A 38 -2.68 -0.17 -3.79
CA ASP A 38 -2.38 1.16 -4.32
C ASP A 38 -3.66 2.00 -4.38
N LEU A 39 -3.71 3.07 -3.60
CA LEU A 39 -4.88 3.94 -3.49
C LEU A 39 -4.89 5.08 -4.50
N ARG A 40 -3.83 5.23 -5.31
CA ARG A 40 -3.68 6.33 -6.26
C ARG A 40 -4.62 6.17 -7.46
N GLU A 41 -5.44 7.17 -7.72
CA GLU A 41 -6.31 7.18 -8.91
C GLU A 41 -5.47 7.17 -10.20
N GLU A 42 -4.41 7.96 -10.24
CA GLU A 42 -3.55 8.18 -11.41
C GLU A 42 -2.59 7.02 -11.70
N ALA A 43 -2.50 6.01 -10.82
CA ALA A 43 -1.55 4.92 -11.00
C ALA A 43 -1.88 4.07 -12.23
N THR A 44 -0.95 4.00 -13.18
CA THR A 44 -1.02 3.11 -14.35
C THR A 44 -0.25 1.81 -14.14
N GLU A 45 0.63 1.78 -13.14
CA GLU A 45 1.48 0.64 -12.78
C GLU A 45 1.81 0.63 -11.28
N CYS A 46 2.23 -0.53 -10.78
CA CYS A 46 2.72 -0.65 -9.41
C CYS A 46 3.93 0.27 -9.22
N ALA A 47 4.00 0.99 -8.09
CA ALA A 47 5.18 1.80 -7.74
C ALA A 47 6.46 0.96 -7.64
N TYR A 48 6.33 -0.36 -7.41
CA TYR A 48 7.42 -1.31 -7.47
C TYR A 48 6.96 -2.61 -8.17
N PRO A 49 7.15 -2.73 -9.49
CA PRO A 49 6.78 -3.93 -10.21
C PRO A 49 7.78 -5.06 -9.91
N ALA A 50 7.31 -6.09 -9.21
CA ALA A 50 8.07 -7.31 -8.95
C ALA A 50 7.19 -8.54 -9.18
N ASP A 51 7.72 -9.58 -9.82
CA ASP A 51 6.95 -10.76 -10.25
C ASP A 51 6.27 -11.51 -9.08
N TYR A 52 6.78 -11.36 -7.86
CA TYR A 52 6.26 -11.98 -6.65
C TYR A 52 5.28 -11.09 -5.87
N VAL A 53 4.99 -9.88 -6.35
CA VAL A 53 4.10 -8.92 -5.69
C VAL A 53 2.76 -8.85 -6.41
N LYS A 54 1.67 -9.14 -5.70
CA LYS A 54 0.31 -8.87 -6.18
C LYS A 54 0.03 -7.38 -6.02
N TRP A 55 -0.09 -6.66 -7.14
CA TRP A 55 -0.57 -5.29 -7.15
C TRP A 55 -2.10 -5.25 -7.24
N VAL A 56 -2.71 -4.48 -6.34
CA VAL A 56 -4.16 -4.25 -6.30
C VAL A 56 -4.41 -2.75 -6.29
N LYS A 57 -4.97 -2.22 -7.38
CA LYS A 57 -5.36 -0.81 -7.48
C LYS A 57 -6.77 -0.63 -6.92
N VAL A 58 -6.92 0.25 -5.94
CA VAL A 58 -8.21 0.70 -5.40
C VAL A 58 -8.22 2.23 -5.50
N PRO A 59 -8.63 2.81 -6.64
CA PRO A 59 -8.48 4.23 -6.90
C PRO A 59 -9.37 5.03 -5.94
N LEU A 60 -8.77 5.77 -5.01
CA LEU A 60 -9.46 6.76 -4.20
C LEU A 60 -9.18 8.14 -4.80
N ASP A 61 -10.23 8.87 -5.12
CA ASP A 61 -10.17 10.25 -5.60
C ASP A 61 -10.97 11.15 -4.64
N ASP A 62 -10.43 12.34 -4.38
CA ASP A 62 -10.98 13.33 -3.45
C ASP A 62 -12.35 13.86 -3.93
N ASP A 63 -12.64 13.76 -5.24
CA ASP A 63 -13.86 14.27 -5.86
C ASP A 63 -15.00 13.21 -5.94
N THR A 64 -14.70 11.91 -5.77
CA THR A 64 -15.67 10.82 -5.95
C THR A 64 -16.29 10.29 -4.65
N LYS A 65 -17.11 11.14 -4.01
CA LYS A 65 -17.80 10.81 -2.74
C LYS A 65 -18.87 9.72 -2.83
N GLU A 66 -19.40 9.46 -4.02
CA GLU A 66 -20.54 8.55 -4.20
C GLU A 66 -20.13 7.07 -4.03
N TYR A 67 -18.86 6.74 -4.28
CA TYR A 67 -18.31 5.38 -4.21
C TYR A 67 -17.18 5.22 -3.20
N GLU A 68 -16.75 6.32 -2.58
CA GLU A 68 -15.66 6.37 -1.59
C GLU A 68 -15.80 5.30 -0.49
N ALA A 69 -17.00 5.12 0.06
CA ALA A 69 -17.24 4.12 1.11
C ALA A 69 -17.04 2.68 0.64
N GLU A 70 -17.45 2.34 -0.59
CA GLU A 70 -17.26 1.00 -1.15
C GLU A 70 -15.79 0.76 -1.54
N LEU A 71 -15.09 1.79 -2.02
CA LEU A 71 -13.66 1.73 -2.29
C LEU A 71 -12.85 1.54 -1.01
N PHE A 72 -13.18 2.26 0.07
CA PHE A 72 -12.56 2.02 1.38
C PHE A 72 -12.79 0.60 1.87
N LYS A 73 -14.02 0.10 1.75
CA LYS A 73 -14.37 -1.27 2.11
C LYS A 73 -13.57 -2.29 1.29
N GLN A 74 -13.39 -2.05 -0.01
CA GLN A 74 -12.56 -2.88 -0.87
C GLN A 74 -11.09 -2.87 -0.42
N ALA A 75 -10.51 -1.70 -0.16
CA ALA A 75 -9.14 -1.58 0.33
C ALA A 75 -8.96 -2.34 1.66
N ILE A 76 -9.89 -2.17 2.60
CA ILE A 76 -9.88 -2.88 3.89
C ILE A 76 -9.97 -4.39 3.67
N HIS A 77 -10.85 -4.85 2.79
CA HIS A 77 -10.97 -6.29 2.49
C HIS A 77 -9.69 -6.89 1.90
N GLU A 78 -8.99 -6.17 1.02
CA GLU A 78 -7.72 -6.66 0.46
C GLU A 78 -6.63 -6.72 1.53
N VAL A 79 -6.52 -5.70 2.38
CA VAL A 79 -5.56 -5.68 3.50
C VAL A 79 -5.85 -6.80 4.51
N VAL A 80 -7.11 -6.92 4.96
CA VAL A 80 -7.51 -7.94 5.94
C VAL A 80 -7.41 -9.34 5.33
N GLY A 81 -7.77 -9.50 4.05
CA GLY A 81 -7.64 -10.77 3.33
C GLY A 81 -6.20 -11.24 3.24
N ALA A 82 -5.27 -10.34 2.90
CA ALA A 82 -3.84 -10.64 2.87
C ALA A 82 -3.30 -10.98 4.26
N TYR A 83 -3.66 -10.17 5.26
CA TYR A 83 -3.30 -10.42 6.66
C TYR A 83 -3.77 -11.80 7.15
N ASN A 84 -5.05 -12.14 6.93
CA ASN A 84 -5.61 -13.44 7.33
C ASN A 84 -4.99 -14.62 6.57
N ALA A 85 -4.48 -14.39 5.36
CA ALA A 85 -3.74 -15.39 4.60
C ALA A 85 -2.29 -15.56 5.09
N GLY A 86 -1.89 -14.87 6.16
CA GLY A 86 -0.51 -14.87 6.67
C GLY A 86 0.45 -14.04 5.84
N LYS A 87 -0.05 -13.31 4.83
CA LYS A 87 0.77 -12.54 3.92
C LYS A 87 1.12 -11.19 4.51
N LYS A 88 2.33 -10.75 4.17
CA LYS A 88 2.74 -9.37 4.38
C LYS A 88 2.04 -8.49 3.34
N VAL A 89 1.41 -7.40 3.80
CA VAL A 89 0.66 -6.45 2.97
C VAL A 89 1.09 -5.02 3.25
N ALA A 90 1.29 -4.26 2.17
CA ALA A 90 1.51 -2.83 2.20
C ALA A 90 0.37 -2.11 1.50
N PHE A 91 -0.04 -0.95 2.02
CA PHE A 91 -0.93 -0.04 1.29
C PHE A 91 -0.36 1.38 1.28
N HIS A 92 -0.61 2.10 0.19
CA HIS A 92 -0.08 3.45 0.02
C HIS A 92 -1.03 4.36 -0.72
N CYS A 93 -0.91 5.65 -0.43
CA CYS A 93 -1.62 6.73 -1.13
C CYS A 93 -0.60 7.81 -1.53
N VAL A 94 -1.02 8.76 -2.36
CA VAL A 94 -0.24 9.99 -2.58
C VAL A 94 -0.29 10.80 -1.30
N TRP A 95 0.76 10.77 -0.48
CA TRP A 95 0.94 11.83 0.50
C TRP A 95 1.32 13.09 -0.27
N LYS A 96 0.37 14.02 -0.46
CA LYS A 96 0.74 15.41 -0.79
C LYS A 96 1.50 15.96 0.42
N GLN A 97 2.82 15.87 0.37
CA GLN A 97 3.66 16.72 1.23
C GLN A 97 3.41 18.15 0.78
N GLY A 98 2.69 18.91 1.61
CA GLY A 98 2.65 20.37 1.56
C GLY A 98 3.90 20.95 2.19
#